data_AF-A0A2I1H3M1-F1
#
_entry.id   AF-A0A2I1H3M1-F1
#
_cell.length_a   1.000
_cell.length_b   1.000
_cell.length_c   1.000
_cell.angle_alpha   90.00
_cell.angle_beta   90.00
_cell.angle_gamma   90.00
#
_symmetry.space_group_name_H-M   'P 1'
#
loop_
_entity.id
_entity.type
_entity.pdbx_description
1 polymer ?
#
loop_
_entity_poly.entity_id
_entity_poly.type
_entity_poly.pdbx_seq_one_letter_code
_entity_poly.pdbx_strand_id
1 'polypeptide(L)' 'TRIAGDGKGDYHACDGSDGNFEEIDFSDLGYYVVAKVHFTARKQKVRGPFNENTCFRIHGNSAKFYFDQYDCNS' A
#
# COMPACT_ATOMS: atom_id res chain seq x y z
N THR A 1 2.77 -14.59 7.10
CA THR A 1 1.37 -14.66 6.60
C THR A 1 1.06 -13.39 5.84
N ARG A 2 0.31 -13.45 4.72
CA ARG A 2 -0.30 -12.26 4.12
C ARG A 2 -1.62 -12.03 4.84
N ILE A 3 -1.75 -10.87 5.48
CA ILE A 3 -2.86 -10.56 6.38
C ILE A 3 -3.92 -9.66 5.73
N ALA A 4 -3.58 -9.02 4.61
CA ALA A 4 -4.48 -8.29 3.74
C ALA A 4 -3.92 -8.24 2.30
N GLY A 5 -4.82 -8.27 1.30
CA GLY A 5 -4.52 -8.60 -0.10
C GLY A 5 -4.79 -10.09 -0.35
N ASP A 6 -6.08 -10.41 -0.48
CA ASP A 6 -6.76 -11.71 -0.24
C ASP A 6 -6.37 -12.89 -1.14
N GLY A 7 -5.09 -13.07 -1.46
CA GLY A 7 -4.63 -14.24 -2.21
C GLY A 7 -3.43 -13.95 -3.09
N LYS A 8 -3.02 -14.97 -3.84
CA LYS A 8 -2.01 -14.82 -4.89
C LYS A 8 -2.66 -14.13 -6.10
N GLY A 9 -2.66 -12.80 -6.11
CA GLY A 9 -3.21 -12.01 -7.22
C GLY A 9 -4.19 -10.92 -6.79
N ASP A 10 -4.64 -10.96 -5.53
CA ASP A 10 -5.56 -9.97 -4.98
C ASP A 10 -4.79 -8.78 -4.42
N TYR A 11 -4.78 -7.71 -5.21
CA TYR A 11 -4.18 -6.42 -4.89
C TYR A 11 -5.30 -5.40 -4.79
N HIS A 12 -5.25 -4.54 -3.77
CA HIS A 12 -6.07 -3.33 -3.75
C HIS A 12 -5.53 -2.37 -4.83
N ALA A 13 -6.42 -1.94 -5.72
CA ALA A 13 -6.08 -1.01 -6.79
C ALA A 13 -6.10 0.42 -6.26
N CYS A 14 -4.95 0.97 -5.91
CA CYS A 14 -4.82 2.37 -5.51
C CYS A 14 -4.47 3.25 -6.73
N ASP A 15 -5.26 3.17 -7.81
CA ASP A 15 -5.04 3.95 -9.04
C ASP A 15 -5.85 5.26 -9.07
N GLY A 16 -6.66 5.50 -8.04
CA GLY A 16 -7.51 6.69 -7.89
C GLY A 16 -8.66 6.76 -8.89
N SER A 17 -8.97 5.66 -9.60
CA SER A 17 -10.07 5.61 -10.57
C SER A 17 -11.45 5.76 -9.95
N ASP A 18 -11.59 5.46 -8.66
CA ASP A 18 -12.80 5.59 -7.86
C ASP A 18 -12.79 6.84 -6.95
N GLY A 19 -11.70 7.60 -6.96
CA GLY A 19 -11.51 8.80 -6.14
C GLY A 19 -11.42 8.51 -4.63
N ASN A 20 -11.36 7.25 -4.21
CA ASN A 20 -11.36 6.87 -2.80
C ASN A 20 -9.97 6.40 -2.35
N PHE A 21 -9.77 6.43 -1.04
CA PHE A 21 -8.67 5.71 -0.39
C PHE A 21 -9.14 4.29 -0.10
N GLU A 22 -8.20 3.34 -0.15
CA GLU A 22 -8.45 1.96 0.24
C GLU A 22 -8.19 1.82 1.74
N GLU A 23 -9.22 1.49 2.50
CA GLU A 23 -9.10 1.16 3.92
C GLU A 23 -8.90 -0.36 4.07
N ILE A 24 -7.85 -0.74 4.79
CA ILE A 24 -7.47 -2.13 4.99
C ILE A 24 -7.42 -2.40 6.49
N ASP A 25 -8.40 -3.13 7.00
CA ASP A 25 -8.53 -3.50 8.41
C ASP A 25 -8.14 -4.97 8.64
N PHE A 26 -7.37 -5.23 9.69
CA PHE A 26 -6.92 -6.56 10.10
C PHE A 26 -6.58 -6.56 11.59
N SER A 27 -6.51 -7.76 12.18
CA SER A 27 -6.27 -7.93 13.62
C SER A 27 -4.98 -7.27 14.11
N ASP A 28 -4.93 -6.90 15.40
CA ASP A 28 -3.78 -6.27 16.09
C ASP A 28 -2.50 -7.12 16.05
N LEU A 29 -1.82 -7.10 14.91
CA LEU A 29 -0.61 -7.83 14.61
C LEU A 29 0.42 -6.88 13.98
N GLY A 30 1.70 -7.12 14.28
CA GLY A 30 2.77 -6.39 13.62
C GLY A 30 2.75 -6.64 12.10
N TYR A 31 2.82 -5.58 11.29
CA TYR A 31 2.65 -5.66 9.84
C TYR A 31 3.71 -4.89 9.04
N TYR A 32 3.79 -5.25 7.75
CA TYR A 32 4.57 -4.54 6.74
C TYR A 32 3.67 -4.28 5.53
N VAL A 33 3.83 -3.10 4.91
CA VAL A 33 3.09 -2.75 3.70
C VAL A 33 4.02 -2.85 2.50
N VAL A 34 3.55 -3.54 1.46
CA VAL A 34 4.29 -3.76 0.21
C VAL A 34 3.56 -3.10 -0.95
N ALA A 35 4.15 -2.07 -1.53
CA ALA A 35 3.61 -1.35 -2.68
C ALA A 35 4.33 -1.72 -3.98
N LYS A 36 3.56 -1.99 -5.04
CA LYS A 36 4.04 -2.24 -6.41
C LYS A 36 3.10 -1.58 -7.41
N VAL A 37 3.65 -0.81 -8.35
CA VAL A 37 2.87 -0.26 -9.46
C VAL A 37 2.76 -1.30 -10.58
N HIS A 38 1.58 -1.49 -11.15
CA HIS A 38 1.40 -2.43 -12.25
C HIS A 38 2.20 -2.01 -13.50
N PHE A 39 2.64 -2.98 -14.32
CA PHE A 39 3.49 -2.74 -15.50
C PHE A 39 4.82 -1.99 -15.27
N THR A 40 5.33 -1.96 -14.03
CA THR A 40 6.68 -1.44 -13.75
C THR A 40 7.73 -2.54 -13.67
N ALA A 41 8.93 -2.28 -14.22
CA ALA A 41 10.13 -3.08 -13.94
C ALA A 41 10.80 -2.68 -12.61
N ARG A 42 10.28 -1.65 -11.92
CA ARG A 42 10.82 -1.19 -10.64
C ARG A 42 10.53 -2.21 -9.54
N LYS A 43 11.48 -2.32 -8.60
CA LYS A 43 11.32 -3.12 -7.38
C LYS A 43 10.16 -2.58 -6.55
N GLN A 44 9.44 -3.49 -5.90
CA GLN A 44 8.45 -3.15 -4.88
C GLN A 44 9.09 -2.32 -3.75
N LYS A 45 8.29 -1.49 -3.09
CA LYS A 45 8.70 -0.75 -1.89
C LYS A 45 8.05 -1.40 -0.67
N VAL A 46 8.82 -1.55 0.39
CA VAL A 46 8.37 -2.18 1.64
C VAL A 46 8.52 -1.16 2.77
N ARG A 47 7.50 -1.02 3.60
CA ARG A 47 7.47 -0.17 4.79
C ARG A 47 7.04 -0.98 6.01
N GLY A 48 7.53 -0.60 7.18
CA GLY A 48 7.29 -1.28 8.45
C GLY A 48 8.61 -1.67 9.14
N PRO A 49 8.54 -2.37 10.28
CA PRO A 49 7.32 -2.90 10.90
C PRO A 49 6.43 -1.81 11.50
N PHE A 50 5.12 -2.08 11.57
CA PHE A 50 4.11 -1.23 12.20
C PHE A 50 3.20 -2.05 13.12
N ASN A 51 2.56 -1.39 14.08
CA ASN A 51 1.60 -1.98 15.02
C ASN A 51 0.45 -1.02 15.36
N GLU A 52 0.30 0.06 14.59
CA GLU A 52 -0.68 1.13 14.75
C GLU A 52 -1.28 1.50 13.39
N ASN A 53 -2.27 2.38 13.35
CA ASN A 53 -2.86 2.83 12.10
C ASN A 53 -1.83 3.64 11.27
N THR A 54 -1.67 3.32 9.99
CA THR A 54 -0.73 4.04 9.11
C THR A 54 -1.35 4.35 7.75
N CYS A 55 -1.05 5.55 7.24
CA CYS A 55 -1.53 6.01 5.94
C CYS A 55 -0.39 6.21 4.96
N PHE A 56 -0.59 5.78 3.72
CA PHE A 56 0.42 5.86 2.68
C PHE A 56 -0.13 6.42 1.38
N ARG A 57 0.69 7.23 0.72
CA ARG A 57 0.40 7.76 -0.59
C ARG A 57 1.35 7.15 -1.61
N ILE A 58 0.78 6.47 -2.60
CA ILE A 58 1.49 6.09 -3.83
C ILE A 58 1.28 7.21 -4.84
N HIS A 59 2.37 7.73 -5.41
CA HIS A 59 2.30 8.79 -6.42
C HIS A 59 3.48 8.71 -7.39
N GLY A 60 3.39 9.47 -8.48
CA GLY A 60 4.32 9.41 -9.60
C GLY A 60 3.76 8.58 -10.76
N ASN A 61 4.61 7.80 -11.44
CA ASN A 61 4.22 6.98 -12.60
C ASN A 61 4.96 5.64 -12.63
N SER A 62 4.65 4.80 -13.62
CA SER A 62 5.24 3.46 -13.77
C SER A 62 6.77 3.47 -13.92
N ALA A 63 7.38 4.53 -14.43
CA ALA A 63 8.83 4.66 -14.55
C ALA A 63 9.49 5.18 -13.26
N LYS A 64 8.79 5.99 -12.46
CA LYS A 64 9.27 6.55 -11.19
C LYS A 64 8.09 6.79 -10.25
N PHE A 65 7.98 5.95 -9.23
CA PHE A 65 6.94 6.07 -8.21
C PHE A 65 7.53 6.24 -6.80
N TYR A 66 6.71 6.84 -5.95
CA TYR A 66 6.99 7.10 -4.54
C TYR A 66 5.98 6.34 -3.67
N PHE A 67 6.38 6.09 -2.43
CA PHE A 67 5.56 5.36 -1.46
C PHE A 67 5.89 5.93 -0.10
N ASP A 68 5.12 6.95 0.25
CA ASP A 68 5.42 7.87 1.33
C ASP A 68 4.35 7.73 2.39
N GLN A 69 4.78 7.67 3.64
CA GLN A 69 3.90 7.67 4.80
C GLN A 69 3.47 9.11 5.10
N TYR A 70 2.22 9.32 5.48
CA TYR A 70 1.70 10.61 5.92
C TYR A 70 0.77 10.43 7.12
N ASP A 71 0.40 11.53 7.78
CA ASP A 71 -0.56 11.52 8.89
C ASP A 71 -1.96 11.22 8.35
N CYS A 72 -2.62 10.19 8.90
CA CYS A 72 -3.97 9.81 8.52
C CYS A 72 -5.02 10.92 8.72
N ASN A 73 -4.71 11.96 9.50
CA ASN A 73 -5.58 13.09 9.78
C ASN A 73 -5.28 14.34 8.92
N SER A 74 -4.35 14.23 7.96
CA SER A 74 -3.92 15.34 7.09
C SER A 74 -4.81 15.58 5.88
#